data_AF-A0A7S1XP40-F1
#
_entry.id   AF-A0A7S1XP40-F1
#
_cell.length_a   1.000
_cell.length_b   1.000
_cell.length_c   1.000
_cell.angle_alpha   90.00
_cell.angle_beta   90.00
_cell.angle_gamma   90.00
#
_symmetry.space_group_name_H-M   'P 1'
#
loop_
_entity.id
_entity.type
_entity.pdbx_description
1 polymer ?
#
loop_
_entity_poly.entity_id
_entity_poly.type
_entity_poly.pdbx_seq_one_letter_code
_entity_poly.pdbx_strand_id
1 'polypeptide(L)'
;MALQGVVDAAVNGGLANYEVFFTGAYQETNPEIHADIVENPEKGRCRGELFEALEQQLAITTEGLQVHARKCDEATRPLHDYMMEKFATLKSEMEKLLAMK
;
A
#
# COMPACT_ATOMS: atom_id res chain seq x y z
N MET A 1 -10.30 -1.73 -13.49
CA MET A 1 -9.33 -2.83 -13.29
C MET A 1 -8.13 -2.42 -12.41
N ALA A 2 -7.37 -1.36 -12.75
CA ALA A 2 -6.20 -0.98 -11.94
C ALA A 2 -6.52 -0.71 -10.45
N LEU A 3 -7.60 0.04 -10.16
CA LEU A 3 -8.02 0.33 -8.78
C LEU A 3 -8.28 -0.95 -7.97
N GLN A 4 -9.00 -1.92 -8.54
CA GLN A 4 -9.33 -3.17 -7.87
C GLN A 4 -8.08 -3.93 -7.41
N GLY A 5 -7.07 -4.04 -8.28
CA GLY A 5 -5.83 -4.76 -7.94
C GLY A 5 -5.01 -4.08 -6.84
N VAL A 6 -5.15 -2.76 -6.67
CA VAL A 6 -4.50 -2.01 -5.60
C VAL A 6 -5.27 -2.13 -4.28
N VAL A 7 -6.59 -1.97 -4.31
CA VAL A 7 -7.42 -2.00 -3.09
C VAL A 7 -7.63 -3.42 -2.54
N ASP A 8 -7.53 -4.43 -3.40
CA ASP A 8 -7.76 -5.84 -3.06
C ASP A 8 -6.66 -6.74 -3.63
N ALA A 9 -5.47 -6.64 -3.06
CA ALA A 9 -4.28 -7.40 -3.45
C ALA A 9 -4.31 -8.87 -2.97
N ALA A 10 -5.43 -9.55 -3.15
CA ALA A 10 -5.73 -10.88 -2.57
C ALA A 10 -4.75 -12.01 -2.95
N VAL A 11 -4.02 -11.87 -4.06
CA VAL A 11 -3.11 -12.92 -4.57
C VAL A 11 -1.65 -12.66 -4.21
N ASN A 12 -1.21 -11.40 -4.27
CA ASN A 12 0.22 -11.05 -4.21
C ASN A 12 0.64 -10.43 -2.86
N GLY A 13 -0.23 -10.41 -1.84
CA GLY A 13 0.08 -9.95 -0.48
C GLY A 13 0.01 -8.43 -0.26
N GLY A 14 0.20 -7.62 -1.30
CA GLY A 14 -0.02 -6.17 -1.25
C GLY A 14 0.80 -5.48 -0.15
N LEU A 15 0.13 -4.67 0.68
CA LEU A 15 0.74 -3.89 1.75
C LEU A 15 1.47 -4.76 2.79
N ALA A 16 0.97 -5.97 3.07
CA ALA A 16 1.51 -6.86 4.10
C ALA A 16 2.98 -7.24 3.82
N ASN A 17 3.38 -7.35 2.55
CA ASN A 17 4.76 -7.66 2.18
C ASN A 17 5.74 -6.54 2.56
N TYR A 18 5.24 -5.31 2.74
CA TYR A 18 6.06 -4.15 3.04
C TYR A 18 6.08 -3.81 4.55
N GLU A 19 5.12 -4.30 5.33
CA GLU A 19 4.94 -3.97 6.76
C GLU A 19 6.22 -4.17 7.61
N VAL A 20 7.01 -5.19 7.29
CA VAL A 20 8.26 -5.49 8.00
C VAL A 20 9.28 -4.35 7.92
N PHE A 21 9.26 -3.53 6.86
CA PHE A 21 10.15 -2.37 6.71
C PHE A 21 9.71 -1.16 7.55
N PHE A 22 8.43 -1.11 7.96
CA PHE A 22 7.89 -0.08 8.86
C PHE A 22 8.25 -0.41 10.30
N THR A 23 7.93 -1.63 10.71
CA THR A 23 8.11 -2.13 12.08
C THR A 23 9.57 -2.42 12.44
N GLY A 24 10.45 -2.59 11.44
CA GLY A 24 11.83 -3.00 11.64
C GLY A 24 12.00 -4.50 11.88
N ALA A 25 10.92 -5.29 11.87
CA ALA A 25 10.96 -6.73 12.12
C ALA A 25 11.86 -7.49 11.13
N TYR A 26 12.10 -6.94 9.93
CA TYR A 26 13.01 -7.50 8.94
C TYR A 26 14.46 -7.63 9.47
N GLN A 27 14.87 -6.79 10.43
CA GLN A 27 16.23 -6.79 10.95
C GLN A 27 16.58 -8.09 11.69
N GLU A 28 15.61 -8.65 12.41
CA GLU A 28 15.76 -9.91 13.14
C GLU A 28 15.39 -11.12 12.28
N THR A 29 14.32 -10.99 11.48
CA THR A 29 13.77 -12.10 10.68
C THR A 29 14.54 -12.36 9.39
N ASN A 30 15.23 -11.35 8.85
CA ASN A 30 15.99 -11.39 7.60
C ASN A 30 17.30 -10.59 7.74
N PRO A 31 18.24 -11.03 8.60
CA PRO A 31 19.45 -10.29 8.93
C PRO A 31 20.35 -10.01 7.71
N GLU A 32 20.30 -10.85 6.68
CA GLU A 32 21.00 -10.65 5.41
C GLU A 32 20.48 -9.44 4.62
N ILE A 33 19.16 -9.18 4.67
CA ILE A 33 18.55 -7.99 4.06
C ILE A 33 18.99 -6.75 4.84
N HIS A 34 19.05 -6.85 6.17
CA HIS A 34 19.51 -5.74 7.00
C HIS A 34 20.97 -5.38 6.76
N ALA A 35 21.87 -6.37 6.69
CA ALA A 35 23.27 -6.15 6.37
C ALA A 35 23.43 -5.46 5.00
N ASP A 36 22.72 -5.94 3.98
CA ASP A 36 22.75 -5.37 2.63
C ASP A 36 22.22 -3.91 2.59
N ILE A 37 21.17 -3.60 3.35
CA ILE A 37 20.66 -2.22 3.48
C ILE A 37 21.68 -1.30 4.19
N VAL A 38 22.41 -1.81 5.19
CA VAL A 38 23.43 -1.02 5.92
C VAL A 38 24.67 -0.79 5.07
N GLU A 39 25.10 -1.80 4.30
CA GLU A 39 26.28 -1.72 3.44
C GLU A 39 26.02 -0.94 2.15
N ASN A 40 24.76 -0.85 1.70
CA ASN A 40 24.38 -0.15 0.48
C ASN A 40 23.52 1.11 0.78
N PRO A 41 24.12 2.32 0.71
CA PRO A 41 23.41 3.56 0.99
C PRO A 41 22.20 3.83 0.09
N GLU A 42 22.14 3.29 -1.12
CA GLU A 42 20.98 3.45 -2.00
C GLU A 42 19.79 2.65 -1.45
N LYS A 43 20.01 1.40 -1.03
CA LYS A 43 18.99 0.56 -0.38
C LYS A 43 18.54 1.14 0.96
N GLY A 44 19.45 1.78 1.70
CA GLY A 44 19.14 2.55 2.90
C GLY A 44 18.10 3.65 2.70
N ARG A 45 18.06 4.29 1.52
CA ARG A 45 17.07 5.33 1.19
C ARG A 45 15.72 4.78 0.79
N CYS A 46 15.67 3.57 0.23
CA CYS A 46 14.43 2.96 -0.26
C CYS A 46 13.36 2.83 0.82
N ARG A 47 13.73 2.71 2.11
CA ARG A 47 12.75 2.76 3.20
C ARG A 47 12.00 4.09 3.22
N GLY A 48 12.70 5.23 3.14
CA GLY A 48 12.03 6.54 3.11
C GLY A 48 11.16 6.72 1.89
N GLU A 49 11.67 6.31 0.73
CA GLU A 49 10.94 6.36 -0.55
C GLU A 49 9.68 5.49 -0.54
N LEU A 50 9.70 4.34 0.16
CA LEU A 50 8.53 3.49 0.35
C LEU A 50 7.43 4.21 1.12
N PHE A 51 7.76 4.96 2.18
CA PHE A 51 6.75 5.74 2.92
C PHE A 51 6.13 6.81 2.02
N GLU A 52 6.95 7.57 1.29
CA GLU A 52 6.46 8.60 0.37
C GLU A 52 5.61 8.00 -0.75
N ALA A 53 6.01 6.85 -1.31
CA ALA A 53 5.25 6.15 -2.34
C ALA A 53 3.88 5.66 -1.83
N LEU A 54 3.81 5.17 -0.58
CA LEU A 54 2.54 4.78 0.02
C LEU A 54 1.63 5.99 0.30
N GLU A 55 2.17 7.12 0.77
CA GLU A 55 1.42 8.37 0.93
C GLU A 55 0.80 8.79 -0.42
N GLN A 56 1.60 8.76 -1.50
CA GLN A 56 1.13 9.07 -2.85
C GLN A 56 0.11 8.06 -3.36
N GLN A 57 0.33 6.76 -3.16
CA GLN A 57 -0.61 5.72 -3.55
C GLN A 57 -1.98 5.92 -2.90
N LEU A 58 -2.01 6.27 -1.62
CA LEU A 58 -3.26 6.53 -0.90
C LEU A 58 -4.02 7.71 -1.51
N ALA A 59 -3.33 8.82 -1.80
CA ALA A 59 -3.92 10.00 -2.41
C ALA A 59 -4.48 9.69 -3.82
N ILE A 60 -3.67 9.08 -4.68
CA ILE A 60 -4.05 8.75 -6.07
C ILE A 60 -5.21 7.75 -6.10
N THR A 61 -5.19 6.72 -5.25
CA THR A 61 -6.24 5.71 -5.19
C THR A 61 -7.56 6.30 -4.70
N THR A 62 -7.50 7.21 -3.71
CA THR A 62 -8.67 7.95 -3.24
C THR A 62 -9.33 8.72 -4.38
N GLU A 63 -8.54 9.51 -5.12
CA GLU A 63 -9.05 10.30 -6.24
C GLU A 63 -9.61 9.40 -7.36
N GLY A 64 -8.88 8.32 -7.69
CA GLY A 64 -9.32 7.35 -8.69
C GLY A 64 -10.67 6.71 -8.35
N LEU A 65 -10.90 6.35 -7.09
CA LEU A 65 -12.19 5.83 -6.63
C LEU A 65 -13.31 6.88 -6.71
N GLN A 66 -13.02 8.14 -6.38
CA GLN A 66 -14.00 9.22 -6.53
C GLN A 66 -14.40 9.45 -7.99
N VAL A 67 -13.44 9.38 -8.91
CA VAL A 67 -13.73 9.46 -10.35
C VAL A 67 -14.53 8.24 -10.79
N HIS A 68 -14.16 7.04 -10.35
CA HIS A 68 -14.89 5.81 -10.66
C HIS A 68 -16.35 5.88 -10.20
N ALA A 69 -16.62 6.39 -8.99
CA ALA A 69 -17.96 6.54 -8.44
C ALA A 69 -18.90 7.38 -9.32
N ARG A 70 -18.35 8.37 -10.05
CA ARG A 70 -19.09 9.27 -10.93
C ARG A 70 -19.28 8.71 -12.34
N LYS A 71 -18.48 7.73 -12.73
CA LYS A 71 -18.39 7.21 -14.11
C LYS A 71 -18.87 5.78 -14.28
N CYS A 72 -18.99 5.01 -13.18
CA CYS A 72 -19.53 3.66 -13.23
C CYS A 72 -21.01 3.67 -13.66
N ASP A 73 -21.38 2.72 -14.50
CA ASP A 73 -22.78 2.44 -14.84
C ASP A 73 -23.45 1.62 -13.71
N GLU A 74 -24.77 1.39 -13.85
CA GLU A 74 -25.52 0.62 -12.85
C GLU A 74 -25.03 -0.82 -12.72
N ALA A 75 -24.60 -1.44 -13.83
CA ALA A 75 -24.12 -2.82 -13.83
C ALA A 75 -22.80 -2.99 -13.07
N THR A 76 -21.93 -1.97 -13.09
CA THR A 76 -20.63 -1.96 -12.41
C THR A 76 -20.68 -1.35 -11.00
N ARG A 77 -21.83 -0.81 -10.57
CA ARG A 77 -22.01 -0.24 -9.24
C ARG A 77 -21.68 -1.22 -8.10
N PRO A 78 -22.12 -2.49 -8.12
CA PRO A 78 -21.78 -3.44 -7.06
C PRO A 78 -20.27 -3.66 -6.90
N LEU A 79 -19.52 -3.66 -8.02
CA LEU A 79 -18.07 -3.75 -7.98
C LEU A 79 -17.43 -2.49 -7.37
N HIS A 80 -17.99 -1.31 -7.66
CA HIS A 80 -17.52 -0.07 -7.04
C HIS A 80 -17.70 -0.09 -5.53
N ASP A 81 -18.87 -0.50 -5.05
CA ASP A 81 -19.16 -0.55 -3.61
C ASP A 81 -18.22 -1.53 -2.90
N TYR A 82 -17.95 -2.70 -3.51
CA TYR A 82 -16.94 -3.64 -3.02
C TYR A 82 -15.53 -3.02 -2.95
N MET A 83 -15.11 -2.29 -3.99
CA MET A 83 -13.81 -1.60 -3.96
C MET A 83 -13.73 -0.55 -2.85
N MET A 84 -14.82 0.14 -2.54
CA MET A 84 -14.87 1.11 -1.44
C MET A 84 -14.72 0.46 -0.07
N GLU A 85 -15.34 -0.69 0.15
CA GLU A 85 -15.16 -1.48 1.38
C GLU A 85 -13.70 -1.92 1.55
N LYS A 86 -13.10 -2.50 0.51
CA LYS A 86 -11.69 -2.92 0.52
C LYS A 86 -10.74 -1.75 0.73
N PHE A 87 -11.03 -0.62 0.08
CA PHE A 87 -10.25 0.59 0.25
C PHE A 87 -10.30 1.14 1.67
N ALA A 88 -11.44 1.05 2.37
CA ALA A 88 -11.54 1.51 3.75
C ALA A 88 -10.60 0.73 4.68
N THR A 89 -10.50 -0.60 4.50
CA THR A 89 -9.54 -1.45 5.22
C THR A 89 -8.10 -1.07 4.89
N LEU A 90 -7.76 -1.04 3.59
CA LEU A 90 -6.42 -0.67 3.12
C LEU A 90 -5.99 0.70 3.67
N LYS A 91 -6.87 1.70 3.59
CA LYS A 91 -6.59 3.05 4.09
C LYS A 91 -6.29 3.06 5.57
N SER A 92 -7.09 2.36 6.39
CA SER A 92 -6.86 2.29 7.84
C SER A 92 -5.52 1.64 8.18
N GLU A 93 -5.13 0.58 7.46
CA GLU A 93 -3.84 -0.09 7.66
C GLU A 93 -2.67 0.80 7.21
N MET A 94 -2.78 1.44 6.04
CA MET A 94 -1.76 2.38 5.54
C MET A 94 -1.57 3.56 6.49
N GLU A 95 -2.64 4.16 7.01
CA GLU A 95 -2.56 5.29 7.95
C GLU A 95 -1.82 4.91 9.24
N LYS A 96 -2.00 3.68 9.74
CA LYS A 96 -1.25 3.17 10.90
C LYS A 96 0.24 3.03 10.60
N LEU A 97 0.60 2.50 9.43
CA LEU A 97 1.99 2.32 9.04
C LEU A 97 2.68 3.67 8.78
N LEU A 98 1.99 4.60 8.12
CA LEU A 98 2.53 5.94 7.85
C LEU A 98 2.74 6.76 9.12
N ALA A 99 1.97 6.48 10.19
CA ALA A 99 2.21 7.08 11.51
C ALA A 99 3.49 6.57 12.20
N MET A 100 4.16 5.53 11.67
CA MET A 100 5.43 4.99 12.17
C MET A 100 6.67 5.57 11.46
N LYS A 101 6.49 6.62 10.63
CA LYS A 101 7.57 7.29 9.88
C LYS A 101 8.56 7.98 10.81
#